data_AF-E9I3V9-F1
#
_entry.id   AF-E9I3V9-F1
#
_cell.length_a   1.000
_cell.length_b   1.000
_cell.length_c   1.000
_cell.angle_alpha   90.00
_cell.angle_beta   90.00
_cell.angle_gamma   90.00
#
_symmetry.space_group_name_H-M   'P 1'
#
loop_
_entity.id
_entity.type
_entity.pdbx_description
1 polymer ?
#
loop_
_entity_poly.entity_id
_entity_poly.type
_entity_poly.pdbx_seq_one_letter_code
_entity_poly.pdbx_strand_id
1 'polypeptide(L)'
;MSDQNPDDFAIEEQEDGSAVVDLPEIETEEQPDGSAIVKLDDGPEFNPDFYDNLADTIDQGELSSMAFRFLDLLETDKEARSLRDKQYEEGIRRTGMGNDAPGGATFMGASKVVHPVMAEGCVDFASRAIKEMFPPDGPVKTKVLGKMDDAKAEMAERKRDFLNWQITEQIEEFKDEQEQLLTQLPLGGSQYFKLWFDDQKKRPVVEFLPIDR
;
A
#
# COMPACT_ATOMS: atom_id res chain seq x y z
N MET A 1 11.33 -16.92 41.74
CA MET A 1 10.04 -16.32 41.35
C MET A 1 10.27 -15.82 39.94
N SER A 2 9.84 -16.61 38.96
CA SER A 2 10.09 -16.38 37.54
C SER A 2 8.74 -16.06 36.91
N ASP A 3 8.63 -14.85 36.37
CA ASP A 3 7.48 -14.36 35.62
C ASP A 3 7.13 -15.35 34.48
N GLN A 4 5.92 -15.90 34.53
CA GLN A 4 5.34 -16.63 33.42
C GLN A 4 4.55 -15.65 32.55
N ASN A 5 4.94 -15.59 31.29
CA ASN A 5 4.33 -14.80 30.23
C ASN A 5 2.88 -15.31 29.99
N PRO A 6 1.83 -14.47 29.96
CA PRO A 6 0.44 -14.92 29.93
C PRO A 6 -0.06 -15.45 28.57
N ASP A 7 0.79 -15.50 27.53
CA ASP A 7 0.39 -15.84 26.16
C ASP A 7 0.84 -17.25 25.69
N ASP A 8 1.15 -18.17 26.60
CA ASP A 8 1.50 -19.56 26.23
C ASP A 8 0.22 -20.39 26.03
N PHE A 9 -0.23 -20.51 24.78
CA PHE A 9 -1.29 -21.43 24.39
C PHE A 9 -0.80 -22.88 24.53
N ALA A 10 -1.29 -23.59 25.56
CA ALA A 10 -1.05 -25.02 25.70
C ALA A 10 -1.97 -25.79 24.74
N ILE A 11 -1.39 -26.45 23.73
CA ILE A 11 -2.11 -27.32 22.79
C ILE A 11 -1.71 -28.75 23.12
N GLU A 12 -2.64 -29.54 23.64
CA GLU A 12 -2.48 -30.99 23.79
C GLU A 12 -3.21 -31.73 22.66
N GLU A 13 -2.44 -32.51 21.88
CA GLU A 13 -2.94 -33.36 20.80
C GLU A 13 -3.38 -34.71 21.39
N GLN A 14 -4.65 -35.10 21.16
CA GLN A 14 -5.13 -36.44 21.51
C GLN A 14 -4.87 -37.43 20.36
N GLU A 15 -4.78 -38.73 20.68
CA GLU A 15 -4.44 -39.80 19.71
C GLU A 15 -5.43 -39.96 18.53
N ASP A 16 -6.59 -39.28 18.56
CA ASP A 16 -7.57 -39.24 17.48
C ASP A 16 -7.43 -38.04 16.52
N GLY A 17 -6.41 -37.20 16.72
CA GLY A 17 -6.15 -36.01 15.91
C GLY A 17 -7.04 -34.82 16.25
N SER A 18 -7.81 -34.88 17.34
CA SER A 18 -8.49 -33.71 17.90
C SER A 18 -7.53 -32.96 18.83
N ALA A 19 -7.56 -31.63 18.74
CA ALA A 19 -6.79 -30.73 19.60
C ALA A 19 -7.75 -30.05 20.57
N VAL A 20 -7.51 -30.23 21.88
CA VAL A 20 -8.21 -29.46 22.91
C VAL A 20 -7.39 -28.19 23.11
N VAL A 21 -8.00 -27.06 22.77
CA VAL A 21 -7.43 -25.73 23.03
C VAL A 21 -8.11 -25.21 24.29
N ASP A 22 -7.34 -25.01 25.35
CA ASP A 22 -7.79 -24.25 26.51
C ASP A 22 -7.93 -22.79 26.07
N LEU A 23 -9.15 -22.42 25.67
CA LEU A 23 -9.50 -21.03 25.42
C LEU A 23 -9.69 -20.34 26.78
N PRO A 24 -9.21 -19.09 26.94
CA PRO A 24 -9.55 -18.29 28.12
C PRO A 24 -11.06 -18.23 28.30
N GLU A 25 -11.56 -18.22 29.54
CA GLU A 25 -12.99 -18.14 29.84
C GLU A 25 -13.59 -16.87 29.23
N ILE A 26 -14.24 -17.01 28.08
CA ILE A 26 -15.00 -15.93 27.44
C ILE A 26 -16.41 -15.98 28.01
N GLU A 27 -16.90 -14.89 28.60
CA GLU A 27 -18.29 -14.80 29.08
C GLU A 27 -19.26 -14.90 27.89
N THR A 28 -19.86 -16.07 27.72
CA THR A 28 -20.87 -16.36 26.71
C THR A 28 -22.26 -16.43 27.34
N GLU A 29 -23.17 -15.56 26.89
CA GLU A 29 -24.60 -15.67 27.22
C GLU A 29 -25.31 -16.41 26.08
N GLU A 30 -25.70 -17.67 26.35
CA GLU A 30 -26.49 -18.48 25.42
C GLU A 30 -27.97 -18.09 25.47
N GLN A 31 -28.53 -17.75 24.31
CA GLN A 31 -29.95 -17.48 24.17
C GLN A 31 -30.76 -18.75 23.89
N PRO A 32 -32.09 -18.75 24.17
CA PRO A 32 -32.95 -19.92 23.99
C PRO A 32 -33.09 -20.44 22.55
N ASP A 33 -32.57 -19.72 21.55
CA ASP A 33 -32.56 -20.12 20.14
C ASP A 33 -31.27 -20.82 19.70
N GLY A 34 -30.31 -21.03 20.63
CA GLY A 34 -29.01 -21.63 20.33
C GLY A 34 -27.98 -20.65 19.75
N SER A 35 -28.27 -19.35 19.70
CA SER A 35 -27.27 -18.30 19.45
C SER A 35 -26.53 -17.93 20.74
N ALA A 36 -25.24 -17.65 20.62
CA ALA A 36 -24.39 -17.19 21.72
C ALA A 36 -23.96 -15.74 21.47
N ILE A 37 -24.19 -14.86 22.44
CA ILE A 37 -23.59 -13.52 22.43
C ILE A 37 -22.24 -13.62 23.12
N VAL A 38 -21.18 -13.39 22.36
CA VAL A 38 -19.80 -13.28 22.86
C VAL A 38 -19.53 -11.82 23.19
N LYS A 39 -19.31 -11.49 24.47
CA LYS A 39 -18.71 -10.22 24.85
C LYS A 39 -17.20 -10.39 24.72
N LEU A 40 -16.60 -9.80 23.68
CA LEU A 40 -15.16 -9.61 23.67
C LEU A 40 -14.84 -8.43 24.59
N ASP A 41 -13.89 -8.62 25.51
CA ASP A 41 -13.27 -7.49 26.20
C ASP A 41 -12.74 -6.49 25.15
N ASP A 42 -12.90 -5.20 25.45
CA ASP A 42 -12.57 -4.10 24.55
C ASP A 42 -11.17 -4.30 23.92
N GLY A 43 -11.12 -4.35 22.60
CA GLY A 43 -9.87 -4.51 21.86
C GLY A 43 -8.91 -3.32 22.07
N PRO A 44 -7.68 -3.39 21.53
CA PRO A 44 -6.63 -2.37 21.71
C PRO A 44 -6.99 -0.95 21.19
N GLU A 45 -8.16 -0.76 20.60
CA GLU A 45 -8.72 0.56 20.24
C GLU A 45 -9.04 1.43 21.48
N PHE A 46 -9.13 0.84 22.68
CA PHE A 46 -9.43 1.56 23.94
C PHE A 46 -8.21 1.79 24.85
N ASN A 47 -6.99 1.91 24.30
CA ASN A 47 -5.88 2.42 25.10
C ASN A 47 -5.73 3.94 24.88
N PRO A 48 -6.36 4.80 25.72
CA PRO A 48 -6.26 6.26 25.59
C PRO A 48 -4.81 6.74 25.63
N ASP A 49 -3.93 6.07 26.38
CA ASP A 49 -2.50 6.42 26.48
C ASP A 49 -1.76 6.26 25.12
N PHE A 50 -2.24 5.38 24.23
CA PHE A 50 -1.64 5.18 22.91
C PHE A 50 -1.97 6.30 21.92
N TYR A 51 -3.17 6.88 22.05
CA TYR A 51 -3.67 7.95 21.17
C TYR A 51 -3.44 9.35 21.75
N ASP A 52 -2.84 9.45 22.93
CA ASP A 52 -2.55 10.71 23.58
C ASP A 52 -1.53 11.54 22.78
N ASN A 53 -1.78 12.85 22.72
CA ASN A 53 -0.88 13.77 22.04
C ASN A 53 0.41 13.96 22.84
N LEU A 54 1.43 13.17 22.49
CA LEU A 54 2.77 13.23 23.10
C LEU A 54 3.45 14.62 22.97
N ALA A 55 3.00 15.48 22.05
CA ALA A 55 3.53 16.82 21.93
C ALA A 55 3.23 17.71 23.15
N ASP A 56 2.17 17.42 23.90
CA ASP A 56 1.78 18.22 25.08
C ASP A 56 2.56 17.83 26.34
N THR A 57 3.21 16.66 26.35
CA THR A 57 3.92 16.10 27.51
C THR A 57 5.45 16.18 27.41
N ILE A 58 6.00 16.25 26.19
CA ILE A 58 7.44 16.36 25.93
C ILE A 58 7.93 17.80 26.14
N ASP A 59 9.16 17.96 26.66
CA ASP A 59 9.79 19.27 26.82
C ASP A 59 9.97 20.01 25.49
N GLN A 60 9.78 21.34 25.50
CA GLN A 60 9.89 22.16 24.30
C GLN A 60 11.28 22.12 23.65
N GLY A 61 12.34 21.91 24.44
CA GLY A 61 13.71 21.77 23.93
C GLY A 61 13.90 20.47 23.15
N GLU A 62 13.37 19.36 23.66
CA GLU A 62 13.40 18.06 22.98
C GLU A 62 12.53 18.07 21.72
N LEU A 63 11.31 18.62 21.78
CA LEU A 63 10.44 18.81 20.62
C LEU A 63 11.12 19.62 19.52
N SER A 64 11.79 20.72 19.90
CA SER A 64 12.53 21.55 18.95
C SER A 64 13.67 20.79 18.30
N SER A 65 14.44 20.01 19.07
CA SER A 65 15.52 19.17 18.53
C SER A 65 15.00 18.13 17.55
N MET A 66 13.87 17.47 17.87
CA MET A 66 13.22 16.52 16.97
C MET A 66 12.70 17.19 15.70
N ALA A 67 12.08 18.37 15.82
CA ALA A 67 11.60 19.15 14.69
C ALA A 67 12.75 19.54 13.76
N PHE A 68 13.85 20.08 14.29
CA PHE A 68 15.03 20.42 13.49
C PHE A 68 15.63 19.20 12.79
N ARG A 69 15.68 18.03 13.46
CA ARG A 69 16.13 16.79 12.83
C ARG A 69 15.24 16.40 11.65
N PHE A 70 13.91 16.48 11.80
CA PHE A 70 13.00 16.16 10.69
C PHE A 70 13.06 17.17 9.55
N LEU A 71 13.25 18.46 9.85
CA LEU A 71 13.47 19.50 8.85
C LEU A 71 14.76 19.25 8.06
N ASP A 72 15.86 18.91 8.72
CA ASP A 72 17.14 18.58 8.08
C ASP A 72 17.04 17.32 7.20
N LEU A 73 16.33 16.29 7.67
CA LEU A 73 16.03 15.09 6.87
C LEU A 73 15.17 15.41 5.64
N LEU A 74 14.19 16.30 5.78
CA LEU A 74 13.35 16.76 4.67
C LEU A 74 14.16 17.54 3.63
N GLU A 75 15.05 18.44 4.07
CA GLU A 75 15.94 19.17 3.17
C GLU A 75 16.91 18.22 2.45
N THR A 76 17.50 17.27 3.17
CA THR A 76 18.36 16.23 2.60
C THR A 76 17.63 15.40 1.54
N ASP A 77 16.38 15.00 1.80
CA ASP A 77 15.55 14.24 0.85
C ASP A 77 15.18 15.07 -0.38
N LYS A 78 14.88 16.37 -0.22
CA LYS A 78 14.67 17.31 -1.34
C LYS A 78 15.92 17.48 -2.19
N GLU A 79 17.09 17.66 -1.58
CA GLU A 79 18.35 17.77 -2.30
C GLU A 79 18.68 16.49 -3.08
N ALA A 80 18.47 15.33 -2.47
CA ALA A 80 18.66 14.04 -3.12
C ALA A 80 17.77 13.86 -4.37
N ARG A 81 16.56 14.42 -4.36
CA ARG A 81 15.61 14.37 -5.50
C ARG A 81 15.87 15.41 -6.59
N SER A 82 16.66 16.44 -6.32
CA SER A 82 16.91 17.53 -7.27
C SER A 82 17.45 17.09 -8.65
N LEU A 83 18.22 15.99 -8.71
CA LEU A 83 18.71 15.43 -9.97
C LEU A 83 17.58 14.77 -10.77
N ARG A 84 16.70 14.02 -10.09
CA ARG A 84 15.52 13.39 -10.70
C ARG A 84 14.62 14.47 -11.29
N ASP A 85 14.34 15.53 -10.53
CA ASP A 85 13.40 16.57 -10.97
C ASP A 85 13.90 17.28 -12.24
N LYS A 86 15.21 17.51 -12.35
CA LYS A 86 15.85 18.02 -13.57
C LYS A 86 15.72 17.05 -14.75
N GLN A 87 15.95 15.75 -14.52
CA GLN A 87 15.80 14.73 -15.54
C GLN A 87 14.34 14.56 -16.00
N TYR A 88 13.41 14.65 -15.06
CA TYR A 88 11.98 14.58 -15.32
C TYR A 88 11.52 15.77 -16.16
N GLU A 89 11.92 16.99 -15.78
CA GLU A 89 11.63 18.20 -16.54
C GLU A 89 12.21 18.11 -17.96
N GLU A 90 13.45 17.65 -18.11
CA GLU A 90 14.05 17.42 -19.42
C GLU A 90 13.30 16.35 -20.22
N GLY A 91 12.88 15.26 -19.58
CA GLY A 91 12.08 14.19 -20.18
C GLY A 91 10.76 14.69 -20.76
N ILE A 92 10.02 15.51 -20.01
CA ILE A 92 8.76 16.12 -20.46
C ILE A 92 8.98 17.10 -21.61
N ARG A 93 10.05 17.90 -21.57
CA ARG A 93 10.36 18.81 -22.69
C ARG A 93 10.70 18.03 -23.96
N ARG A 94 11.41 16.91 -23.83
CA ARG A 94 11.79 16.04 -24.93
C ARG A 94 10.58 15.33 -25.58
N THR A 95 9.55 14.96 -24.80
CA THR A 95 8.31 14.38 -25.35
C THR A 95 7.44 15.40 -26.09
N GLY A 96 7.70 16.70 -25.91
CA GLY A 96 6.90 17.78 -26.48
C GLY A 96 5.58 18.03 -25.77
N MET A 97 5.38 17.42 -24.60
CA MET A 97 4.24 17.71 -23.71
C MET A 97 4.52 18.93 -22.81
N GLY A 98 5.78 19.34 -22.69
CA GLY A 98 6.20 20.55 -21.96
C GLY A 98 6.37 21.78 -22.85
N ASN A 99 7.19 22.72 -22.36
CA ASN A 99 7.65 23.87 -23.13
C ASN A 99 8.46 23.45 -24.37
N ASP A 100 8.74 24.41 -25.25
CA ASP A 100 9.56 24.29 -26.46
C ASP A 100 10.63 23.18 -26.42
N ALA A 101 10.68 22.37 -27.49
CA ALA A 101 11.65 21.29 -27.65
C ALA A 101 13.08 21.74 -27.29
N PRO A 102 13.88 20.90 -26.61
CA PRO A 102 15.27 21.21 -26.35
C PRO A 102 16.07 21.28 -27.67
N GLY A 103 16.69 22.43 -27.92
CA GLY A 103 17.47 22.69 -29.14
C GLY A 103 16.74 23.51 -30.20
N GLY A 104 17.46 23.85 -31.27
CA GLY A 104 16.98 24.74 -32.33
C GLY A 104 17.35 26.21 -32.10
N ALA A 105 17.22 27.01 -33.15
CA ALA A 105 17.59 28.42 -33.11
C ALA A 105 16.45 29.27 -32.52
N THR A 106 16.77 30.22 -31.65
CA THR A 106 15.79 31.09 -30.97
C THR A 106 15.63 32.41 -31.72
N PHE A 107 15.24 32.35 -32.99
CA PHE A 107 14.90 33.56 -33.78
C PHE A 107 13.43 33.56 -34.16
N MET A 108 12.87 34.75 -34.36
CA MET A 108 11.48 34.95 -34.80
C MET A 108 11.24 34.21 -36.12
N GLY A 109 10.40 33.16 -36.08
CA GLY A 109 10.10 32.30 -37.24
C GLY A 109 10.80 30.94 -37.25
N ALA A 110 11.61 30.60 -36.25
CA ALA A 110 12.17 29.26 -36.10
C ALA A 110 11.13 28.30 -35.52
N SER A 111 10.91 27.16 -36.19
CA SER A 111 10.06 26.07 -35.68
C SER A 111 10.91 25.05 -34.93
N LYS A 112 10.43 24.65 -33.76
CA LYS A 112 10.97 23.53 -33.00
C LYS A 112 10.01 22.34 -33.12
N VAL A 113 10.54 21.16 -33.43
CA VAL A 113 9.75 19.95 -33.63
C VAL A 113 10.32 18.86 -32.74
N VAL A 114 9.45 18.18 -32.00
CA VAL A 114 9.77 16.95 -31.28
C VAL A 114 9.28 15.73 -32.07
N HIS A 115 10.02 14.63 -31.97
CA HIS A 115 9.55 13.36 -32.51
C HIS A 115 8.64 12.67 -31.48
N PRO A 116 7.42 12.24 -31.83
CA PRO A 116 6.46 11.67 -30.87
C PRO A 116 6.84 10.30 -30.29
N VAL A 117 7.99 9.72 -30.67
CA VAL A 117 8.35 8.33 -30.33
C VAL A 117 8.46 8.11 -28.81
N MET A 118 8.92 9.12 -28.06
CA MET A 118 9.00 8.98 -26.61
C MET A 118 7.62 9.04 -25.94
N ALA A 119 6.71 9.89 -26.45
CA ALA A 119 5.34 9.95 -25.96
C ALA A 119 4.59 8.64 -26.29
N GLU A 120 4.73 8.15 -27.53
CA GLU A 120 4.19 6.87 -27.97
C GLU A 120 4.74 5.72 -27.10
N GLY A 121 6.05 5.70 -26.83
CA GLY A 121 6.67 4.70 -25.96
C GLY A 121 6.10 4.69 -24.53
N CYS A 122 5.73 5.85 -23.97
CA CYS A 122 5.09 5.92 -22.65
C CYS A 122 3.68 5.34 -22.67
N VAL A 123 2.90 5.64 -23.72
CA VAL A 123 1.54 5.08 -23.89
C VAL A 123 1.60 3.56 -24.11
N ASP A 124 2.56 3.10 -24.91
CA ASP A 124 2.81 1.68 -25.16
C ASP A 124 3.24 0.94 -23.89
N PHE A 125 4.11 1.55 -23.07
CA PHE A 125 4.49 1.01 -21.77
C PHE A 125 3.26 0.83 -20.88
N ALA A 126 2.48 1.89 -20.67
CA ALA A 126 1.32 1.84 -19.78
C ALA A 126 0.31 0.78 -20.26
N SER A 127 0.02 0.75 -21.57
CA SER A 127 -0.91 -0.19 -22.19
C SER A 127 -0.49 -1.66 -22.08
N ARG A 128 0.81 -1.94 -22.05
CA ARG A 128 1.35 -3.30 -21.87
C ARG A 128 1.46 -3.67 -20.40
N ALA A 129 1.95 -2.75 -19.57
CA ALA A 129 2.15 -2.98 -18.15
C ALA A 129 0.84 -3.27 -17.43
N ILE A 130 -0.24 -2.52 -17.71
CA ILE A 130 -1.53 -2.74 -17.06
C ILE A 130 -2.10 -4.14 -17.35
N LYS A 131 -1.93 -4.64 -18.58
CA LYS A 131 -2.45 -5.97 -18.97
C LYS A 131 -1.73 -7.12 -18.25
N GLU A 132 -0.44 -6.95 -17.98
CA GLU A 132 0.37 -7.94 -17.27
C GLU A 132 0.17 -7.86 -15.75
N MET A 133 0.07 -6.65 -15.21
CA MET A 133 -0.09 -6.40 -13.77
C MET A 133 -1.53 -6.64 -13.29
N PHE A 134 -2.51 -6.39 -14.16
CA PHE A 134 -3.94 -6.52 -13.87
C PHE A 134 -4.64 -7.38 -14.94
N PRO A 135 -4.32 -8.69 -14.99
CA PRO A 135 -4.93 -9.58 -15.96
C PRO A 135 -6.42 -9.83 -15.63
N PRO A 136 -7.22 -10.31 -16.60
CA PRO A 136 -8.64 -10.61 -16.38
C PRO A 136 -8.91 -11.62 -15.26
N ASP A 137 -7.97 -12.54 -15.01
CA ASP A 137 -8.07 -13.56 -13.94
C ASP A 137 -7.70 -13.02 -12.54
N GLY A 138 -7.34 -11.74 -12.45
CA GLY A 138 -6.95 -11.05 -11.22
C GLY A 138 -5.43 -11.00 -10.98
N PRO A 139 -4.94 -9.95 -10.29
CA PRO A 139 -3.51 -9.69 -10.11
C PRO A 139 -2.79 -10.69 -9.20
N VAL A 140 -3.52 -11.36 -8.31
CA VAL A 140 -2.93 -12.22 -7.26
C VAL A 140 -2.75 -13.64 -7.76
N LYS A 141 -1.51 -14.14 -7.67
CA LYS A 141 -1.14 -15.52 -7.98
C LYS A 141 -0.57 -16.20 -6.75
N THR A 142 -0.99 -17.43 -6.48
CA THR A 142 -0.52 -18.21 -5.34
C THR A 142 0.55 -19.21 -5.74
N LYS A 143 1.58 -19.33 -4.90
CA LYS A 143 2.62 -20.35 -5.04
C LYS A 143 2.79 -21.06 -3.70
N VAL A 144 2.45 -22.35 -3.66
CA VAL A 144 2.68 -23.20 -2.48
C VAL A 144 4.12 -23.70 -2.51
N LEU A 145 4.86 -23.51 -1.42
CA LEU A 145 6.22 -24.00 -1.27
C LEU A 145 6.20 -25.37 -0.58
N GLY A 146 6.89 -26.36 -1.16
CA GLY A 146 7.00 -27.71 -0.60
C GLY A 146 5.99 -28.71 -1.16
N LYS A 147 5.70 -29.77 -0.39
CA LYS A 147 4.73 -30.79 -0.78
C LYS A 147 3.32 -30.18 -0.79
N MET A 148 2.68 -30.28 -1.95
CA MET A 148 1.28 -29.90 -2.13
C MET A 148 0.41 -30.95 -1.44
N ASP A 149 -0.46 -30.46 -0.58
CA ASP A 149 -1.47 -31.23 0.12
C ASP A 149 -2.82 -30.61 -0.24
N ASP A 150 -3.89 -31.40 -0.31
CA ASP A 150 -5.20 -30.96 -0.81
C ASP A 150 -5.75 -29.82 0.05
N ALA A 151 -5.59 -29.92 1.38
CA ALA A 151 -5.98 -28.86 2.32
C ALA A 151 -5.22 -27.53 2.09
N LYS A 152 -3.94 -27.60 1.70
CA LYS A 152 -3.14 -26.41 1.40
C LYS A 152 -3.50 -25.80 0.05
N ALA A 153 -3.89 -26.62 -0.92
CA ALA A 153 -4.38 -26.17 -2.22
C ALA A 153 -5.67 -25.37 -2.06
N GLU A 154 -6.66 -25.92 -1.33
CA GLU A 154 -7.92 -25.24 -1.06
C GLU A 154 -7.75 -23.93 -0.28
N MET A 155 -6.83 -23.90 0.70
CA MET A 155 -6.52 -22.67 1.42
C MET A 155 -5.87 -21.62 0.52
N ALA A 156 -4.98 -22.03 -0.39
CA ALA A 156 -4.36 -21.13 -1.34
C ALA A 156 -5.39 -20.54 -2.30
N GLU A 157 -6.29 -21.36 -2.85
CA GLU A 157 -7.36 -20.88 -3.73
C GLU A 157 -8.30 -19.90 -3.02
N ARG A 158 -8.75 -20.21 -1.80
CA ARG A 158 -9.57 -19.26 -1.02
C ARG A 158 -8.88 -17.92 -0.80
N LYS A 159 -7.59 -17.92 -0.46
CA LYS A 159 -6.81 -16.68 -0.28
C LYS A 159 -6.65 -15.91 -1.58
N ARG A 160 -6.37 -16.61 -2.68
CA ARG A 160 -6.27 -16.01 -4.02
C ARG A 160 -7.58 -15.32 -4.40
N ASP A 161 -8.68 -16.04 -4.27
CA ASP A 161 -9.98 -15.58 -4.71
C ASP A 161 -10.47 -14.40 -3.86
N PHE A 162 -10.24 -14.44 -2.54
CA PHE A 162 -10.53 -13.33 -1.65
C PHE A 162 -9.70 -12.07 -1.96
N LEU A 163 -8.39 -12.22 -2.15
CA LEU A 163 -7.52 -11.07 -2.43
C LEU A 163 -7.77 -10.49 -3.83
N ASN A 164 -8.08 -11.33 -4.81
CA ASN A 164 -8.51 -10.86 -6.14
C ASN A 164 -9.82 -10.09 -6.02
N TRP A 165 -10.84 -10.65 -5.36
CA TRP A 165 -12.10 -9.95 -5.10
C TRP A 165 -11.89 -8.62 -4.37
N GLN A 166 -11.00 -8.58 -3.38
CA GLN A 166 -10.68 -7.35 -2.66
C GLN A 166 -10.10 -6.28 -3.59
N ILE A 167 -9.14 -6.64 -4.45
CA ILE A 167 -8.48 -5.66 -5.32
C ILE A 167 -9.37 -5.27 -6.51
N THR A 168 -10.17 -6.19 -7.06
CA THR A 168 -10.96 -5.94 -8.27
C THR A 168 -12.35 -5.36 -7.98
N GLU A 169 -12.98 -5.75 -6.88
CA GLU A 169 -14.37 -5.38 -6.55
C GLU A 169 -14.46 -4.49 -5.31
N GLN A 170 -13.74 -4.82 -4.22
CA GLN A 170 -13.83 -4.04 -2.98
C GLN A 170 -13.14 -2.67 -3.11
N ILE A 171 -12.01 -2.61 -3.82
CA ILE A 171 -11.27 -1.38 -4.07
C ILE A 171 -11.55 -0.90 -5.49
N GLU A 172 -12.71 -0.28 -5.69
CA GLU A 172 -13.18 0.22 -6.99
C GLU A 172 -12.14 1.11 -7.70
N GLU A 173 -11.41 1.92 -6.92
CA GLU A 173 -10.46 2.90 -7.44
C GLU A 173 -9.12 2.27 -7.90
N PHE A 174 -8.82 1.03 -7.50
CA PHE A 174 -7.47 0.46 -7.65
C PHE A 174 -6.99 0.45 -9.10
N LYS A 175 -7.86 0.03 -10.03
CA LYS A 175 -7.50 -0.07 -11.45
C LYS A 175 -7.23 1.31 -12.05
N ASP A 176 -8.06 2.29 -11.74
CA ASP A 176 -7.95 3.64 -12.30
C ASP A 176 -6.69 4.35 -11.76
N GLU A 177 -6.44 4.23 -10.46
CA GLU A 177 -5.22 4.73 -9.82
C GLU A 177 -3.97 4.02 -10.38
N GLN A 178 -4.07 2.71 -10.66
CA GLN A 178 -2.99 1.95 -11.28
C GLN A 178 -2.69 2.36 -12.71
N GLU A 179 -3.71 2.59 -13.53
CA GLU A 179 -3.54 3.12 -14.87
C GLU A 179 -2.91 4.51 -14.82
N GLN A 180 -3.38 5.40 -13.95
CA GLN A 180 -2.83 6.74 -13.80
C GLN A 180 -1.35 6.70 -13.40
N LEU A 181 -0.96 5.87 -12.42
CA LEU A 181 0.43 5.72 -12.02
C LEU A 181 1.30 5.25 -13.19
N LEU A 182 0.86 4.23 -13.94
CA LEU A 182 1.62 3.66 -15.05
C LEU A 182 1.84 4.62 -16.21
N THR A 183 0.97 5.62 -16.39
CA THR A 183 1.19 6.67 -17.40
C THR A 183 2.36 7.59 -17.06
N GLN A 184 2.60 7.84 -15.76
CA GLN A 184 3.62 8.78 -15.30
C GLN A 184 4.94 8.08 -14.97
N LEU A 185 4.91 6.80 -14.63
CA LEU A 185 6.08 6.03 -14.21
C LEU A 185 7.25 6.03 -15.22
N PRO A 186 7.04 5.93 -16.55
CA PRO A 186 8.13 5.95 -17.53
C PRO A 186 8.95 7.24 -17.54
N LEU A 187 8.29 8.37 -17.23
CA LEU A 187 8.92 9.68 -17.20
C LEU A 187 9.44 9.98 -15.80
N GLY A 188 8.62 9.76 -14.77
CA GLY A 188 8.93 10.09 -13.38
C GLY A 188 9.87 9.09 -12.69
N GLY A 189 10.06 7.90 -13.25
CA GLY A 189 10.95 6.84 -12.74
C GLY A 189 10.46 6.14 -11.47
N SER A 190 9.82 6.86 -10.56
CA SER A 190 9.24 6.34 -9.32
C SER A 190 7.91 7.04 -9.06
N GLN A 191 7.00 6.32 -8.40
CA GLN A 191 5.66 6.76 -8.04
C GLN A 191 5.16 5.93 -6.84
N TYR A 192 4.18 6.44 -6.09
CA TYR A 192 3.69 5.77 -4.87
C TYR A 192 2.18 5.50 -4.92
N PHE A 193 1.77 4.36 -4.33
CA PHE A 193 0.41 4.16 -3.86
C PHE A 193 0.34 4.34 -2.37
N LYS A 194 -0.64 5.11 -1.93
CA LYS A 194 -1.06 5.11 -0.54
C LYS A 194 -2.24 4.15 -0.42
N LEU A 195 -2.08 3.13 0.42
CA LEU A 195 -3.16 2.21 0.78
C LEU A 195 -3.49 2.40 2.25
N TRP A 196 -4.76 2.60 2.58
CA TRP A 196 -5.22 2.73 3.96
C TRP A 196 -6.63 2.18 4.12
N PHE A 197 -7.01 1.88 5.35
CA PHE A 197 -8.39 1.53 5.68
C PHE A 197 -9.19 2.82 5.90
N ASP A 198 -10.29 2.98 5.17
CA ASP A 198 -11.20 4.12 5.34
C ASP A 198 -12.35 3.71 6.27
N ASP A 199 -12.40 4.31 7.46
CA ASP A 199 -13.42 4.02 8.48
C ASP A 199 -14.84 4.35 8.04
N GLN A 200 -15.01 5.35 7.16
CA GLN A 200 -16.33 5.74 6.65
C GLN A 200 -16.81 4.76 5.58
N LYS A 201 -15.92 4.39 4.65
CA LYS A 201 -16.24 3.42 3.59
C LYS A 201 -16.17 1.96 4.07
N LYS A 202 -15.62 1.71 5.26
CA LYS A 202 -15.38 0.39 5.88
C LYS A 202 -14.65 -0.57 4.94
N ARG A 203 -13.72 -0.05 4.14
CA ARG A 203 -12.95 -0.81 3.16
C ARG A 203 -11.57 -0.19 2.96
N PRO A 204 -10.59 -0.96 2.46
CA PRO A 204 -9.34 -0.40 1.97
C PRO A 204 -9.60 0.54 0.80
N VAL A 205 -8.84 1.62 0.74
CA VAL A 205 -8.84 2.60 -0.35
C VAL A 205 -7.41 2.80 -0.82
N VAL A 206 -7.26 3.11 -2.10
CA VAL A 206 -5.98 3.42 -2.74
C VAL A 206 -6.04 4.79 -3.37
N GLU A 207 -4.94 5.54 -3.25
CA GLU A 207 -4.73 6.82 -3.93
C GLU A 207 -3.32 6.82 -4.52
N PHE A 208 -3.22 7.20 -5.79
CA PHE A 208 -1.97 7.54 -6.43
C PHE A 208 -1.42 8.85 -5.85
N LEU A 209 -0.24 8.78 -5.24
CA LEU A 209 0.47 9.95 -4.77
C LEU A 209 1.60 10.30 -5.76
N PRO A 210 1.43 11.35 -6.58
CA PRO A 210 2.50 11.80 -7.45
C PRO A 210 3.68 12.31 -6.62
N ILE A 211 4.90 11.95 -7.03
CA ILE A 211 6.13 12.38 -6.33
C ILE A 211 6.31 13.91 -6.34
N ASP A 212 5.73 14.59 -7.32
CA ASP A 212 5.93 16.02 -7.56
C ASP A 212 4.96 16.92 -6.74
N ARG A 213 4.27 16.36 -5.74
CA ARG A 213 3.35 17.07 -4.83
C ARG A 213 3.99 17.46 -3.50
#